data_AF-A0A4P8EI47-F1
#
_entry.id   AF-A0A4P8EI47-F1
#
_cell.length_a   1.000
_cell.length_b   1.000
_cell.length_c   1.000
_cell.angle_alpha   90.00
_cell.angle_beta   90.00
_cell.angle_gamma   90.00
#
_symmetry.space_group_name_H-M   'P 1'
#
loop_
_entity.id
_entity.type
_entity.pdbx_description
1 polymer ?
#
loop_
_entity_poly.entity_id
_entity_poly.type
_entity_poly.pdbx_seq_one_letter_code
_entity_poly.pdbx_strand_id
1 'polypeptide(L)' 'MAGNRAPLKQSELTRYAKAMRAAGFDAFRMDVKLDGTVSITTGKIDETTGPNPCDKLLK' A
#
# COMPACT_ATOMS: atom_id res chain seq x y z
N MET A 1 21.50 5.62 9.79
CA MET A 1 20.10 5.45 9.35
C MET A 1 19.49 4.34 10.18
N ALA A 2 18.53 4.63 11.06
CA ALA A 2 17.78 3.58 11.74
C ALA A 2 17.10 2.74 10.65
N GLY A 3 17.41 1.45 10.58
CA GLY A 3 16.77 0.52 9.66
C GLY A 3 15.31 0.37 10.05
N ASN A 4 14.47 1.31 9.62
CA ASN A 4 13.04 1.24 9.80
C ASN A 4 12.56 0.05 8.98
N ARG A 5 12.43 -1.10 9.64
CA ARG A 5 11.81 -2.28 9.06
C ARG A 5 10.47 -1.84 8.50
N ALA A 6 10.20 -2.22 7.26
CA ALA A 6 8.87 -2.00 6.70
C ALA A 6 7.84 -2.56 7.70
N PRO A 7 6.77 -1.81 8.00
CA PRO A 7 5.78 -2.19 9.01
C PRO A 7 5.05 -3.48 8.65
N LEU A 8 5.12 -3.91 7.39
CA LEU A 8 4.56 -5.15 6.88
C LEU A 8 5.63 -5.97 6.18
N LYS A 9 5.59 -7.29 6.39
CA LYS A 9 6.38 -8.24 5.62
C LYS A 9 5.74 -8.46 4.25
N GLN A 10 6.56 -8.78 3.25
CA GLN A 10 6.08 -9.11 1.90
C GLN A 10 5.11 -10.29 1.87
N SER A 11 5.27 -11.26 2.78
CA SER A 11 4.35 -12.39 2.91
C SER A 11 2.95 -11.98 3.34
N GLU A 12 2.84 -10.96 4.20
CA GLU A 12 1.56 -10.43 4.70
C GLU A 12 0.82 -9.68 3.59
N LEU A 13 1.53 -8.83 2.84
CA LEU A 13 0.99 -8.15 1.66
C LEU A 13 0.39 -9.15 0.66
N THR A 14 1.11 -10.24 0.41
CA THR A 14 0.65 -11.30 -0.49
C THR A 14 -0.60 -12.00 0.04
N ARG A 15 -0.67 -12.24 1.35
CA ARG A 15 -1.84 -12.87 2.00
C ARG A 15 -3.07 -11.99 1.88
N TYR A 16 -2.93 -10.69 2.16
CA TYR A 16 -4.02 -9.74 2.02
C TYR A 16 -4.45 -9.60 0.56
N ALA A 17 -3.52 -9.51 -0.39
CA ALA A 17 -3.84 -9.46 -1.82
C ALA A 17 -4.66 -10.67 -2.29
N LYS A 18 -4.31 -11.88 -1.83
CA LYS A 18 -5.08 -13.10 -2.13
C LYS A 18 -6.48 -13.05 -1.52
N ALA A 19 -6.62 -12.57 -0.28
CA ALA A 19 -7.91 -12.42 0.36
C ALA A 19 -8.80 -11.40 -0.37
N MET A 20 -8.24 -10.27 -0.81
CA MET A 20 -8.98 -9.25 -1.57
C MET A 20 -9.47 -9.79 -2.92
N ARG A 21 -8.62 -10.53 -3.65
CA ARG A 21 -9.03 -11.19 -4.90
C ARG A 21 -10.11 -12.25 -4.67
N ALA A 22 -10.00 -13.04 -3.60
CA ALA A 22 -11.02 -14.03 -3.25
C ALA A 22 -12.37 -13.38 -2.87
N ALA A 23 -12.34 -12.15 -2.35
CA ALA A 23 -13.52 -11.34 -2.08
C ALA A 23 -14.05 -10.57 -3.31
N GLY A 24 -13.45 -10.74 -4.49
CA GLY A 24 -13.90 -10.11 -5.74
C GLY A 24 -13.39 -8.68 -5.97
N PHE A 25 -12.39 -8.23 -5.22
CA PHE A 25 -11.78 -6.91 -5.42
C PHE A 25 -10.53 -7.01 -6.30
N ASP A 26 -10.60 -6.41 -7.49
CA ASP A 26 -9.47 -6.35 -8.43
C ASP A 26 -8.50 -5.19 -8.15
N ALA A 27 -8.99 -4.12 -7.52
CA ALA A 27 -8.21 -2.93 -7.15
C ALA A 27 -8.33 -2.63 -5.66
N PHE A 28 -7.20 -2.59 -4.96
CA PHE A 28 -7.10 -2.27 -3.55
C PHE A 28 -5.78 -1.56 -3.25
N ARG A 29 -5.80 -0.70 -2.22
CA ARG A 29 -4.62 0.01 -1.71
C ARG A 29 -4.45 -0.32 -0.23
N MET A 30 -3.20 -0.46 0.20
CA MET A 30 -2.85 -0.58 1.61
C MET A 30 -2.11 0.68 2.03
N ASP A 31 -2.68 1.41 2.99
CA ASP A 31 -2.04 2.57 3.58
C ASP A 31 -1.58 2.22 4.99
N VAL A 32 -0.33 2.55 5.28
CA VAL A 32 0.24 2.44 6.63
C VAL A 32 0.38 3.83 7.20
N LYS A 33 -0.40 4.12 8.24
CA LYS A 33 -0.37 5.40 8.93
C LYS A 33 0.84 5.47 9.87
N LEU A 34 1.22 6.70 10.22
CA LEU A 34 2.32 6.98 11.15
C LEU A 34 2.08 6.43 12.57
N ASP A 35 0.82 6.20 12.93
CA ASP A 35 0.41 5.56 14.19
C ASP A 35 0.55 4.02 14.17
N GLY A 36 0.99 3.44 13.04
CA GLY A 36 1.13 1.99 12.86
C GLY A 36 -0.16 1.29 12.40
N THR A 37 -1.25 2.02 12.20
CA THR A 37 -2.50 1.45 11.70
C THR A 37 -2.40 1.13 10.21
N VAL A 38 -2.82 -0.07 9.83
CA VAL A 38 -2.92 -0.50 8.43
C VAL A 38 -4.38 -0.45 8.00
N SER A 39 -4.68 0.34 6.98
CA SER A 39 -6.01 0.39 6.35
C SER A 39 -5.95 -0.15 4.93
N ILE A 40 -6.94 -0.98 4.59
CA ILE A 40 -7.13 -1.51 3.22
C ILE A 40 -8.34 -0.80 2.61
N THR A 41 -8.10 -0.09 1.51
CA THR A 41 -9.14 0.65 0.78
C THR A 41 -9.42 -0.05 -0.54
N THR A 42 -10.67 -0.36 -0.82
CA THR A 42 -11.14 -0.96 -2.08
C THR A 42 -11.73 0.12 -2.99
N GLY A 43 -11.35 0.11 -4.27
CA GLY A 43 -11.88 1.04 -5.26
C GLY A 43 -10.91 1.32 -6.39
N LYS A 44 -11.42 1.83 -7.52
CA LYS A 44 -10.57 2.39 -8.58
C LYS A 44 -9.89 3.63 -8.01
N ILE A 45 -8.58 3.57 -7.89
CA ILE A 45 -7.76 4.70 -7.49
C ILE A 45 -7.62 5.57 -8.73
N ASP A 46 -8.03 6.82 -8.64
CA ASP A 46 -7.68 7.81 -9.65
C ASP A 46 -6.20 8.18 -9.46
N GLU A 47 -5.32 7.60 -10.26
CA GLU A 47 -3.86 7.80 -10.20
C GLU A 47 -3.44 9.27 -10.46
N THR A 48 -4.38 10.16 -10.78
CA THR A 48 -4.11 11.57 -11.05
C THR A 48 -3.95 12.45 -9.81
N THR A 49 -4.23 11.95 -8.59
CA THR A 49 -4.28 12.81 -7.40
C THR A 49 -3.06 12.68 -6.49
N GLY A 50 -1.88 13.07 -6.98
CA GLY A 50 -0.75 13.41 -6.13
C GLY A 50 0.62 13.09 -6.74
N PRO A 51 1.61 14.00 -6.62
CA PRO A 51 2.95 13.74 -7.14
C PRO A 51 3.56 12.54 -6.42
N ASN A 52 3.99 11.54 -7.19
CA ASN A 52 4.77 10.43 -6.65
C ASN A 52 6.03 11.01 -5.99
N PRO A 53 6.21 10.85 -4.66
CA PRO A 53 7.35 11.44 -3.96
C PRO A 53 8.69 10.87 -4.44
N CYS A 54 8.70 9.74 -5.15
CA CYS A 54 9.89 9.17 -5.78
C CYS A 54 10.32 9.91 -7.06
N ASP A 55 9.44 10.65 -7.73
CA ASP A 55 9.79 11.38 -8.97
C ASP A 55 10.72 12.57 -8.70
N LYS A 56 10.70 13.12 -7.47
CA LYS A 56 11.60 14.19 -7.04
C LYS A 56 13.03 13.73 -6.80
N LEU A 57 13.24 12.43 -6.57
CA LEU A 57 14.53 11.84 -6.22
C LEU A 57 15.29 11.24 -7.42
N LEU A 58 14.66 11.22 -8.59
CA LEU A 58 15.19 10.67 -9.84
C LEU A 58 15.68 11.75 -10.83
N LYS A 59 15.81 13.01 -10.37
CA LYS A 59 16.42 14.11 -11.13
C LYS A 59 17.86 14.37 -10.71
#